data_AF-A0A060Z9S8-F1
#
_entry.id   AF-A0A060Z9S8-F1
#
_cell.length_a   1.000
_cell.length_b   1.000
_cell.length_c   1.000
_cell.angle_alpha   90.00
_cell.angle_beta   90.00
_cell.angle_gamma   90.00
#
_symmetry.space_group_name_H-M   'P 1'
#
loop_
_entity.id
_entity.type
_entity.pdbx_description
1 polymer ?
#
loop_
_entity_poly.entity_id
_entity_poly.type
_entity_poly.pdbx_seq_one_letter_code
_entity_poly.pdbx_strand_id
1 'polypeptide(L)'
;MFKICVSCLSTELKLVEFSEPGIFNYSTLLLSEDKDVLYVGAREAIFELRMTNVSIKNNKVQWKVPESHMTMCIVKGKSKETDCLNYIRVLQVLDDKRLYVCGTHAFQPVCHYLSLKDFSLEGPAEDGRGKCSFDPSQSFTTVMVDGELYSGTSYNFLGSEPIISRYSLSQSLLRTEYSTSWLNGKIPAPLQIRN
;
A
#
# COMPACT_ATOMS: atom_id res chain seq x y z
N MET A 1 12.30 6.25 -8.53
CA MET A 1 12.40 7.71 -8.60
C MET A 1 10.99 8.25 -8.79
N PHE A 2 10.57 9.21 -7.97
CA PHE A 2 9.35 9.97 -8.20
C PHE A 2 9.62 11.46 -7.94
N LYS A 3 8.90 12.32 -8.65
CA LYS A 3 9.05 13.78 -8.58
C LYS A 3 7.78 14.39 -8.04
N ILE A 4 7.91 15.35 -7.12
CA ILE A 4 6.79 16.16 -6.62
C ILE A 4 7.09 17.64 -6.88
N CYS A 5 6.08 18.36 -7.35
CA CYS A 5 6.15 19.80 -7.49
C CYS A 5 5.83 20.43 -6.14
N VAL A 6 6.79 21.17 -5.58
CA VAL A 6 6.64 21.84 -4.28
C VAL A 6 6.06 23.25 -4.45
N SER A 7 6.08 23.79 -5.68
CA SER A 7 5.54 25.11 -6.02
C SER A 7 4.95 25.12 -7.44
N CYS A 8 3.70 24.67 -7.60
CA CYS A 8 2.98 24.69 -8.89
C CYS A 8 2.58 26.10 -9.37
N LEU A 9 2.74 27.13 -8.54
CA LEU A 9 2.27 28.50 -8.80
C LEU A 9 3.37 29.46 -9.32
N SER A 10 4.59 28.96 -9.53
CA SER A 10 5.73 29.73 -10.04
C SER A 10 5.83 29.63 -11.57
N THR A 11 6.31 30.69 -12.22
CA THR A 11 6.63 30.70 -13.66
C THR A 11 7.75 29.72 -14.03
N GLU A 12 8.56 29.30 -13.05
CA GLU A 12 9.53 28.21 -13.17
C GLU A 12 9.13 27.03 -12.30
N LEU A 13 8.99 25.85 -12.91
CA LEU A 13 8.67 24.60 -12.22
C LEU A 13 9.88 24.12 -11.41
N LYS A 14 9.85 24.36 -10.09
CA LYS A 14 10.81 23.76 -9.16
C LYS A 14 10.34 22.36 -8.75
N LEU A 15 10.91 21.34 -9.39
CA LEU A 15 10.68 19.94 -9.05
C LEU A 15 11.69 19.47 -8.01
N VAL A 16 11.19 18.81 -6.97
CA VAL A 16 12.04 18.10 -6.00
C VAL A 16 11.81 16.61 -6.19
N GLU A 17 12.90 15.85 -6.07
CA GLU A 17 12.91 14.43 -6.38
C GLU A 17 13.36 13.61 -5.18
N PHE A 18 12.78 12.42 -5.05
CA PHE A 18 13.25 11.40 -4.13
C PHE A 18 13.50 10.07 -4.86
N SER A 19 14.60 9.42 -4.49
CA SER A 19 14.86 8.02 -4.82
C SER A 19 15.77 7.39 -3.76
N GLU A 20 15.55 6.12 -3.49
CA GLU A 20 16.39 5.30 -2.63
C GLU A 20 17.00 4.16 -3.47
N PRO A 21 18.33 3.95 -3.42
CA PRO A 21 18.98 2.85 -4.16
C PRO A 21 18.37 1.49 -3.84
N GLY A 22 18.08 0.70 -4.88
CA GLY A 22 17.49 -0.63 -4.75
C GLY A 22 15.98 -0.65 -4.46
N ILE A 23 15.34 0.51 -4.27
CA ILE A 23 13.90 0.62 -4.02
C ILE A 23 13.18 1.24 -5.22
N PHE A 24 12.07 0.61 -5.60
CA PHE A 24 11.29 0.92 -6.79
C PHE A 24 9.79 0.97 -6.45
N ASN A 25 8.95 1.36 -7.42
CA ASN A 25 7.48 1.32 -7.32
C ASN A 25 6.89 2.15 -6.16
N TYR A 26 7.31 3.40 -6.05
CA TYR A 26 6.72 4.42 -5.17
C TYR A 26 5.29 4.72 -5.65
N SER A 27 4.31 3.97 -5.17
CA SER A 27 2.97 3.90 -5.76
C SER A 27 1.84 4.25 -4.80
N THR A 28 2.15 4.33 -3.50
CA THR A 28 1.19 4.70 -2.46
C THR A 28 1.71 5.93 -1.75
N LEU A 29 0.94 7.02 -1.76
CA LEU A 29 1.30 8.30 -1.18
C LEU A 29 0.22 8.72 -0.18
N LEU A 30 0.64 9.14 1.01
CA LEU A 30 -0.27 9.65 2.05
C LEU A 30 0.32 10.94 2.62
N LEU A 31 -0.40 12.04 2.43
CA LEU A 31 -0.02 13.36 2.93
C LEU A 31 -0.56 13.56 4.35
N SER A 32 0.27 14.08 5.26
CA SER A 32 -0.11 14.49 6.61
C SER A 32 0.29 15.95 6.80
N GLU A 33 -0.65 16.87 6.53
CA GLU A 33 -0.41 18.31 6.59
C GLU A 33 -0.12 18.79 8.03
N ASP A 34 -0.80 18.20 9.00
CA ASP A 34 -0.63 18.43 10.44
C ASP A 34 0.78 18.09 10.94
N LYS A 35 1.44 17.12 10.30
CA LYS A 35 2.79 16.64 10.66
C LYS A 35 3.88 17.15 9.71
N ASP A 36 3.54 17.94 8.68
CA ASP A 36 4.45 18.38 7.60
C ASP A 36 5.20 17.21 6.91
N VAL A 37 4.50 16.10 6.69
CA VAL A 37 5.09 14.83 6.25
C VAL A 37 4.33 14.24 5.06
N LEU A 38 5.10 13.63 4.15
CA LEU A 38 4.60 12.74 3.11
C LEU A 38 5.08 11.32 3.40
N TYR A 39 4.13 10.41 3.67
CA TYR A 39 4.42 8.99 3.77
C TYR A 39 4.36 8.34 2.38
N VAL A 40 5.32 7.47 2.09
CA VAL A 40 5.46 6.82 0.77
C VAL A 40 5.60 5.31 0.93
N GLY A 41 4.62 4.57 0.42
CA GLY A 41 4.69 3.13 0.23
C GLY A 41 5.34 2.78 -1.10
N ALA A 42 6.39 1.98 -1.05
CA ALA A 42 7.15 1.51 -2.20
C ALA A 42 7.27 -0.02 -2.20
N ARG A 43 8.11 -0.58 -3.07
CA ARG A 43 8.48 -2.00 -3.03
C ARG A 43 9.44 -2.26 -1.87
N GLU A 44 9.02 -3.09 -0.93
CA GLU A 44 9.72 -3.53 0.28
C GLU A 44 10.08 -2.42 1.28
N ALA A 45 9.51 -1.23 1.14
CA ALA A 45 9.82 -0.11 2.01
C ALA A 45 8.67 0.87 2.17
N ILE A 46 8.62 1.49 3.36
CA ILE A 46 7.80 2.65 3.68
C ILE A 46 8.74 3.78 4.10
N PHE A 47 8.49 4.98 3.60
CA PHE A 47 9.30 6.16 3.91
C PHE A 47 8.46 7.25 4.58
N GLU A 48 9.12 8.02 5.43
CA GLU A 48 8.65 9.32 5.90
C GLU A 48 9.54 10.39 5.29
N LEU A 49 8.94 11.24 4.44
CA LEU A 49 9.63 12.33 3.78
C LEU A 49 9.08 13.67 4.28
N ARG A 50 9.92 14.70 4.29
CA ARG A 50 9.44 16.06 4.60
C ARG A 50 8.57 16.57 3.45
N MET A 51 7.35 17.02 3.75
CA MET A 51 6.40 17.51 2.75
C MET A 51 6.95 18.73 1.98
N THR A 52 7.56 19.68 2.69
CA THR A 52 8.19 20.87 2.09
C THR A 52 9.43 20.60 1.26
N ASN A 53 10.08 19.44 1.42
CA ASN A 53 11.23 19.04 0.62
C ASN A 53 11.41 17.52 0.63
N VAL A 54 10.82 16.85 -0.36
CA VAL A 54 10.77 15.38 -0.42
C VAL A 54 12.14 14.70 -0.58
N SER A 55 13.19 15.43 -0.93
CA SER A 55 14.56 14.91 -0.91
C SER A 55 15.07 14.60 0.50
N ILE A 56 14.43 15.17 1.53
CA ILE A 56 14.73 14.92 2.94
C ILE A 56 13.91 13.73 3.42
N LYS A 57 14.60 12.59 3.58
CA LYS A 57 14.07 11.38 4.23
C LYS A 57 14.27 11.47 5.73
N ASN A 58 13.18 11.57 6.49
CA ASN A 58 13.22 11.55 7.94
C ASN A 58 13.39 10.11 8.45
N ASN A 59 12.56 9.19 7.97
CA ASN A 59 12.52 7.80 8.45
C ASN A 59 12.28 6.78 7.32
N LYS A 60 12.59 5.51 7.59
CA LYS A 60 12.40 4.38 6.68
C LYS A 60 12.13 3.09 7.46
N VAL A 61 11.11 2.35 7.02
CA VAL A 61 10.94 0.94 7.36
C VAL A 61 11.25 0.10 6.14
N GLN A 62 12.06 -0.93 6.32
CA GLN A 62 12.24 -1.98 5.34
C GLN A 62 11.35 -3.18 5.71
N TRP A 63 10.44 -3.54 4.80
CA TRP A 63 9.46 -4.61 5.02
C TRP A 63 9.52 -5.62 3.87
N LYS A 64 10.57 -6.44 3.93
CA LYS A 64 10.87 -7.51 2.96
C LYS A 64 10.05 -8.75 3.23
N VAL A 65 9.89 -9.56 2.19
CA VAL A 65 9.28 -10.89 2.29
C VAL A 65 10.31 -11.89 2.84
N PRO A 66 9.95 -12.74 3.83
CA PRO A 66 10.80 -13.85 4.25
C PRO A 66 11.07 -14.85 3.12
N GLU A 67 12.26 -15.47 3.11
CA GLU A 67 12.66 -16.39 2.03
C GLU A 67 11.70 -17.57 1.83
N SER A 68 11.08 -18.05 2.90
CA SER A 68 10.09 -19.14 2.84
C SER A 68 8.85 -18.76 2.02
N HIS A 69 8.33 -17.55 2.23
CA HIS A 69 7.16 -17.03 1.49
C HIS A 69 7.54 -16.74 0.04
N MET A 70 8.73 -16.18 -0.19
CA MET A 70 9.25 -15.95 -1.54
C MET A 70 9.39 -17.26 -2.32
N THR A 71 9.95 -18.31 -1.70
CA THR A 71 10.09 -19.64 -2.30
C THR A 71 8.74 -20.23 -2.68
N MET A 72 7.75 -20.14 -1.78
CA MET A 72 6.40 -20.63 -2.06
C MET A 72 5.72 -19.85 -3.21
N CYS A 73 5.97 -18.55 -3.32
CA CYS A 73 5.49 -17.74 -4.45
C CYS A 73 6.12 -18.17 -5.77
N ILE A 74 7.43 -18.44 -5.79
CA ILE A 74 8.16 -18.90 -6.99
C ILE A 74 7.65 -20.27 -7.45
N VAL A 75 7.42 -21.20 -6.51
CA VAL A 75 6.87 -22.54 -6.83
C VAL A 75 5.47 -22.44 -7.45
N LYS A 76 4.72 -21.36 -7.19
CA LYS A 76 3.43 -21.06 -7.85
C LYS A 76 3.60 -20.41 -9.23
N GLY A 77 4.81 -20.35 -9.78
CA GLY A 77 5.11 -19.88 -11.13
C GLY A 77 5.22 -18.35 -11.27
N LYS A 78 5.44 -17.61 -10.18
CA LYS A 78 5.60 -16.15 -10.18
C LYS A 78 7.09 -15.75 -10.22
N SER A 79 7.40 -14.59 -10.80
CA SER A 79 8.78 -14.11 -10.88
C SER A 79 9.33 -13.72 -9.50
N LYS A 80 10.55 -14.17 -9.20
CA LYS A 80 11.27 -13.79 -7.98
C LYS A 80 11.61 -12.29 -7.98
N GLU A 81 11.96 -11.75 -9.14
CA GLU A 81 12.52 -10.42 -9.32
C GLU A 81 11.44 -9.32 -9.33
N THR A 82 10.23 -9.65 -9.80
CA THR A 82 9.14 -8.68 -9.94
C THR A 82 7.93 -8.99 -9.08
N ASP A 83 7.55 -10.25 -8.92
CA ASP A 83 6.21 -10.60 -8.42
C ASP A 83 6.25 -10.98 -6.93
N CYS A 84 7.24 -11.77 -6.53
CA CYS A 84 7.38 -12.35 -5.19
C CYS A 84 8.03 -11.40 -4.17
N LEU A 85 7.74 -10.11 -4.28
CA LEU A 85 8.20 -9.05 -3.38
C LEU A 85 7.00 -8.45 -2.64
N ASN A 86 7.28 -7.63 -1.64
CA ASN A 86 6.24 -6.91 -0.91
C ASN A 86 6.01 -5.54 -1.55
N TYR A 87 4.85 -5.30 -2.15
CA TYR A 87 4.46 -3.98 -2.65
C TYR A 87 3.49 -3.36 -1.66
N ILE A 88 3.84 -2.20 -1.08
CA ILE A 88 2.97 -1.50 -0.16
C ILE A 88 1.81 -0.88 -0.92
N ARG A 89 0.59 -1.34 -0.65
CA ARG A 89 -0.64 -0.91 -1.32
C ARG A 89 -1.51 -0.05 -0.40
N VAL A 90 -1.59 -0.40 0.88
CA VAL A 90 -2.42 0.31 1.85
C VAL A 90 -1.51 1.12 2.76
N LEU A 91 -1.81 2.40 2.88
CA LEU A 91 -1.16 3.36 3.77
C LEU A 91 -2.24 4.35 4.19
N GLN A 92 -2.81 4.17 5.38
CA GLN A 92 -3.95 4.96 5.86
C GLN A 92 -3.67 5.45 7.28
N VAL A 93 -4.10 6.67 7.61
CA VAL A 93 -4.07 7.15 9.00
C VAL A 93 -5.09 6.35 9.79
N LEU A 94 -4.64 5.68 10.87
CA LEU A 94 -5.53 4.99 11.79
C LEU A 94 -5.93 5.90 12.95
N ASP A 95 -4.92 6.54 13.53
CA ASP A 95 -5.04 7.49 14.63
C ASP A 95 -3.81 8.42 14.64
N ASP A 96 -3.74 9.35 15.61
CA ASP A 96 -2.66 10.34 15.70
C ASP A 96 -1.25 9.73 15.84
N LYS A 97 -1.16 8.46 16.25
CA LYS A 97 0.10 7.78 16.57
C LYS A 97 0.45 6.67 15.60
N ARG A 98 -0.49 6.21 14.77
CA ARG A 98 -0.32 5.00 13.97
C ARG A 98 -0.89 5.12 12.56
N LEU A 99 -0.21 4.51 11.61
CA LEU A 99 -0.75 4.20 10.29
C LEU A 99 -1.16 2.73 10.23
N TYR A 100 -2.22 2.44 9.47
CA TYR A 100 -2.56 1.09 9.06
C TYR A 100 -1.96 0.82 7.69
N VAL A 101 -1.12 -0.22 7.60
CA VAL A 101 -0.30 -0.49 6.41
C VAL A 101 -0.48 -1.92 5.93
N CYS A 102 -0.56 -2.12 4.62
CA CYS A 102 -0.61 -3.47 4.04
C CYS A 102 0.20 -3.55 2.76
N GLY A 103 0.75 -4.73 2.48
CA GLY A 103 1.41 -5.01 1.22
C GLY A 103 1.08 -6.39 0.66
N THR A 104 1.42 -6.59 -0.62
CA THR A 104 1.14 -7.84 -1.36
C THR A 104 1.90 -9.05 -0.81
N HIS A 105 3.06 -8.77 -0.19
CA HIS A 105 3.91 -9.71 0.54
C HIS A 105 4.06 -11.08 -0.15
N ALA A 106 4.48 -11.06 -1.42
CA ALA A 106 4.62 -12.22 -2.31
C ALA A 106 3.34 -13.06 -2.48
N PHE A 107 2.24 -12.41 -2.91
CA PHE A 107 0.93 -13.05 -3.10
C PHE A 107 0.36 -13.67 -1.82
N GLN A 108 0.68 -13.07 -0.68
CA GLN A 108 0.11 -13.38 0.62
C GLN A 108 -0.11 -12.08 1.35
N PRO A 109 -1.17 -11.31 1.03
CA PRO A 109 -1.34 -9.97 1.58
C PRO A 109 -1.27 -9.96 3.10
N VAL A 110 -0.44 -9.07 3.65
CA VAL A 110 -0.25 -8.90 5.10
C VAL A 110 -0.49 -7.44 5.45
N CYS A 111 -1.11 -7.21 6.61
CA CYS A 111 -1.26 -5.89 7.21
C CYS A 111 -0.55 -5.78 8.56
N HIS A 112 -0.18 -4.55 8.93
CA HIS A 112 0.43 -4.19 10.20
C HIS A 112 -0.02 -2.79 10.64
N TYR A 113 0.23 -2.48 11.91
CA TYR A 113 0.23 -1.12 12.42
C TYR A 113 1.66 -0.58 12.33
N LEU A 114 1.82 0.64 11.83
CA LEU A 114 3.10 1.35 11.81
C LEU A 114 3.05 2.46 12.85
N SER A 115 3.93 2.41 13.85
CA SER A 115 4.09 3.48 14.83
C SER A 115 4.67 4.72 14.19
N LEU A 116 4.10 5.89 14.46
CA LEU A 116 4.68 7.17 14.04
C LEU A 116 5.76 7.68 15.01
N LYS A 117 5.84 7.11 16.21
CA LYS A 117 6.82 7.53 17.22
C LYS A 117 8.24 7.04 16.89
N ASP A 118 8.36 5.75 16.58
CA ASP A 118 9.65 5.10 16.28
C ASP A 118 9.76 4.67 14.81
N PHE A 119 8.72 4.90 14.02
CA PHE A 119 8.63 4.50 12.62
C PHE A 119 8.95 3.02 12.44
N SER A 120 8.27 2.16 13.22
CA SER A 120 8.43 0.70 13.19
C SER A 120 7.10 -0.05 13.14
N LEU A 121 7.13 -1.30 12.63
CA LEU A 121 5.94 -2.15 12.55
C LEU A 121 5.64 -2.76 13.92
N GLU A 122 4.41 -2.57 14.39
CA GLU A 122 3.95 -2.99 15.72
C GLU A 122 3.04 -4.22 15.64
N GLY A 123 3.10 -5.03 16.70
CA GLY A 123 2.17 -6.14 16.92
C GLY A 123 2.36 -7.33 15.97
N PRO A 124 1.49 -8.34 16.07
CA PRO A 124 1.47 -9.45 15.13
C PRO A 124 0.97 -9.01 13.75
N ALA A 125 1.44 -9.70 12.72
CA ALA A 125 0.94 -9.52 11.36
C ALA A 125 -0.54 -9.93 11.27
N GLU A 126 -1.35 -9.12 10.59
CA GLU A 126 -2.74 -9.44 10.28
C GLU A 126 -2.87 -10.00 8.86
N ASP A 127 -3.84 -10.90 8.66
CA ASP A 127 -4.24 -11.31 7.30
C ASP A 127 -4.77 -10.09 6.53
N GLY A 128 -4.17 -9.86 5.36
CA GLY A 128 -4.51 -8.78 4.45
C GLY A 128 -5.52 -9.18 3.37
N ARG A 129 -5.99 -10.43 3.35
CA ARG A 129 -6.97 -10.90 2.36
C ARG A 129 -8.24 -10.05 2.37
N GLY A 130 -8.60 -9.51 1.21
CA GLY A 130 -9.73 -8.58 1.06
C GLY A 130 -9.44 -7.14 1.51
N LYS A 131 -8.36 -6.89 2.26
CA LYS A 131 -7.87 -5.54 2.63
C LYS A 131 -6.86 -5.00 1.62
N CYS A 132 -6.05 -5.89 1.04
CA CYS A 132 -4.95 -5.59 0.12
C CYS A 132 -4.92 -6.62 -1.03
N SER A 133 -4.40 -6.23 -2.20
CA SER A 133 -4.33 -7.10 -3.37
C SER A 133 -3.23 -8.15 -3.24
N PHE A 134 -3.43 -9.33 -3.87
CA PHE A 134 -2.42 -10.39 -3.93
C PHE A 134 -1.31 -10.06 -4.92
N ASP A 135 -1.72 -9.62 -6.11
CA ASP A 135 -0.82 -9.27 -7.20
C ASP A 135 -0.58 -7.74 -7.20
N PRO A 136 0.66 -7.26 -7.39
CA PRO A 136 0.92 -5.82 -7.49
C PRO A 136 0.24 -5.14 -8.70
N SER A 137 -0.10 -5.92 -9.74
CA SER A 137 -0.84 -5.43 -10.91
C SER A 137 -2.35 -5.39 -10.71
N GLN A 138 -2.89 -6.08 -9.69
CA GLN A 138 -4.30 -6.07 -9.39
C GLN A 138 -4.74 -4.71 -8.83
N SER A 139 -5.88 -4.27 -9.29
CA SER A 139 -6.55 -3.06 -8.83
C SER A 139 -6.94 -3.16 -7.38
N PHE A 140 -6.87 -2.01 -6.70
CA PHE A 140 -7.25 -1.89 -5.31
C PHE A 140 -7.64 -0.44 -5.03
N THR A 141 -8.45 -0.24 -4.00
CA THR A 141 -8.72 1.05 -3.39
C THR A 141 -9.04 0.83 -1.93
N THR A 142 -8.67 1.78 -1.07
CA THR A 142 -8.97 1.75 0.35
C THR A 142 -9.24 3.14 0.90
N VAL A 143 -10.00 3.20 1.98
CA VAL A 143 -10.20 4.40 2.80
C VAL A 143 -10.40 3.97 4.26
N MET A 144 -9.79 4.71 5.19
CA MET A 144 -10.06 4.56 6.62
C MET A 144 -11.13 5.58 7.03
N VAL A 145 -12.18 5.13 7.70
CA VAL A 145 -13.25 5.98 8.24
C VAL A 145 -13.54 5.52 9.66
N ASP A 146 -13.39 6.42 10.63
CA ASP A 146 -13.64 6.16 12.05
C ASP A 146 -12.93 4.91 12.60
N GLY A 147 -11.70 4.66 12.12
CA GLY A 147 -10.89 3.49 12.50
C GLY A 147 -11.32 2.18 11.83
N GLU A 148 -12.29 2.21 10.90
CA GLU A 148 -12.72 1.08 10.09
C GLU A 148 -12.13 1.19 8.67
N LEU A 149 -11.56 0.08 8.18
CA LEU A 149 -10.99 0.04 6.84
C LEU A 149 -12.06 -0.43 5.84
N TYR A 150 -12.36 0.42 4.87
CA TYR A 150 -13.13 0.06 3.68
C TYR A 150 -12.16 -0.25 2.55
N SER A 151 -12.38 -1.35 1.86
CA SER A 151 -11.50 -1.82 0.79
C SER A 151 -12.30 -2.30 -0.41
N GLY A 152 -11.79 -2.03 -1.61
CA GLY A 152 -12.22 -2.62 -2.86
C GLY A 152 -11.03 -3.28 -3.53
N THR A 153 -11.01 -4.61 -3.63
CA THR A 153 -9.88 -5.36 -4.21
C THR A 153 -10.30 -6.75 -4.69
N SER A 154 -9.34 -7.63 -4.98
CA SER A 154 -9.58 -9.05 -5.23
C SER A 154 -9.37 -9.88 -3.97
N TYR A 155 -10.31 -10.78 -3.68
CA TYR A 155 -10.27 -11.65 -2.51
C TYR A 155 -9.36 -12.87 -2.68
N ASN A 156 -8.93 -13.19 -3.91
CA ASN A 156 -8.14 -14.39 -4.19
C ASN A 156 -6.89 -14.10 -5.03
N PHE A 157 -6.00 -15.10 -5.07
CA PHE A 157 -4.74 -15.05 -5.80
C PHE A 157 -4.92 -14.74 -7.30
N LEU A 158 -5.97 -15.29 -7.93
CA LEU A 158 -6.20 -15.18 -9.37
C LEU A 158 -6.81 -13.84 -9.80
N GLY A 159 -7.33 -13.04 -8.86
CA GLY A 159 -8.01 -11.79 -9.17
C GLY A 159 -9.40 -11.99 -9.77
N SER A 160 -10.03 -13.15 -9.54
CA SER A 160 -11.34 -13.51 -10.12
C SER A 160 -12.51 -13.27 -9.17
N GLU A 161 -12.23 -12.98 -7.90
CA GLU A 161 -13.22 -12.71 -6.86
C GLU A 161 -13.12 -11.24 -6.43
N PRO A 162 -13.82 -10.31 -7.11
CA PRO A 162 -13.88 -8.92 -6.66
C PRO A 162 -14.65 -8.85 -5.33
N ILE A 163 -14.19 -7.98 -4.43
CA ILE A 163 -14.82 -7.76 -3.13
C ILE A 163 -14.78 -6.27 -2.79
N ILE A 164 -15.89 -5.76 -2.27
CA ILE A 164 -15.91 -4.55 -1.45
C ILE A 164 -16.22 -4.99 -0.03
N SER A 165 -15.40 -4.58 0.93
CA SER A 165 -15.54 -4.98 2.33
C SER A 165 -15.25 -3.85 3.30
N ARG A 166 -15.79 -4.00 4.51
CA ARG A 166 -15.51 -3.16 5.66
C ARG A 166 -14.99 -4.02 6.81
N TYR A 167 -13.75 -3.75 7.20
CA TYR A 167 -13.09 -4.37 8.35
C TYR A 167 -13.17 -3.45 9.57
N SER A 168 -13.62 -4.00 10.69
CA SER A 168 -13.76 -3.32 11.97
C SER A 168 -13.22 -4.21 13.08
N LEU A 169 -12.57 -3.61 14.09
CA LEU A 169 -12.13 -4.35 15.28
C LEU A 169 -13.29 -4.69 16.22
N SER A 170 -14.40 -3.95 16.12
CA SER A 170 -15.54 -4.08 17.04
C SER A 170 -16.77 -4.74 16.41
N GLN A 171 -16.83 -4.83 15.08
CA GLN A 171 -17.97 -5.36 14.33
C GLN A 171 -17.54 -6.49 13.41
N SER A 172 -18.50 -7.36 13.06
CA SER A 172 -18.26 -8.42 12.08
C SER A 172 -17.92 -7.82 10.71
N LEU A 173 -17.08 -8.54 9.95
CA LEU A 173 -16.77 -8.22 8.55
C LEU A 173 -18.07 -8.05 7.74
N LEU A 174 -18.22 -6.89 7.11
CA LEU A 174 -19.21 -6.71 6.05
C LEU A 174 -18.51 -6.84 4.70
N ARG A 175 -19.16 -7.52 3.76
CA ARG A 175 -18.65 -7.68 2.40
C ARG A 175 -19.78 -7.87 1.40
N THR A 176 -19.51 -7.52 0.14
CA THR A 176 -20.40 -7.86 -0.98
C THR A 176 -20.54 -9.37 -1.16
N GLU A 177 -21.72 -9.80 -1.62
CA GLU A 177 -21.92 -11.18 -2.04
C GLU A 177 -21.12 -11.51 -3.31
N TYR A 178 -20.74 -12.77 -3.46
CA TYR A 178 -20.08 -13.23 -4.69
C TYR A 178 -21.14 -13.49 -5.78
N SER A 179 -21.55 -12.41 -6.45
CA SER A 179 -22.51 -12.46 -7.55
C SER A 179 -22.24 -11.34 -8.56
N THR A 180 -22.41 -11.66 -9.84
CA THR A 180 -22.23 -10.71 -10.95
C THR A 180 -23.25 -9.58 -10.95
N SER A 181 -24.36 -9.73 -10.22
CA SER A 181 -25.33 -8.64 -9.99
C SER A 181 -24.76 -7.53 -9.10
N TRP A 182 -23.75 -7.83 -8.28
CA TRP A 182 -23.08 -6.85 -7.43
C TRP A 182 -21.81 -6.30 -8.09
N LEU A 183 -20.89 -7.19 -8.47
CA LEU A 183 -19.60 -6.84 -9.05
C LEU A 183 -19.32 -7.78 -10.23
N ASN A 184 -19.19 -7.21 -11.44
CA ASN A 184 -18.92 -7.97 -12.66
C ASN A 184 -17.59 -7.57 -13.29
N GLY A 185 -16.79 -8.57 -13.68
CA GLY A 185 -15.48 -8.39 -14.29
C GLY A 185 -14.33 -8.23 -13.30
N LYS A 186 -13.12 -8.16 -13.84
CA LYS A 186 -11.93 -7.78 -13.07
C LYS A 186 -12.02 -6.28 -12.79
N ILE A 187 -11.77 -5.86 -11.55
CA ILE A 187 -11.69 -4.45 -11.19
C ILE A 187 -10.66 -3.81 -12.14
N PRO A 188 -11.02 -2.79 -12.94
CA PRO A 188 -10.09 -2.18 -13.90
C PRO A 188 -8.86 -1.67 -13.15
N ALA A 189 -7.65 -1.90 -13.69
CA ALA A 189 -6.43 -1.31 -13.15
C ALA A 189 -6.65 0.21 -13.02
N PRO A 190 -6.22 0.86 -11.91
CA PRO A 190 -6.22 2.31 -11.86
C PRO A 190 -5.52 2.80 -13.13
N LEU A 191 -6.12 3.78 -13.82
CA LEU A 191 -5.50 4.42 -14.98
C LEU A 191 -4.14 4.95 -14.54
N GLN A 192 -3.07 4.20 -14.83
CA GLN A 192 -1.73 4.73 -14.68
C GLN A 192 -1.61 5.85 -15.70
N ILE A 193 -1.34 7.06 -15.20
CA ILE A 193 -0.84 8.15 -16.04
C ILE A 193 0.46 7.62 -16.64
N ARG A 194 0.42 7.21 -17.92
CA ARG A 194 1.61 6.85 -18.67
C ARG A 194 2.41 8.14 -18.83
N ASN A 195 3.56 8.23 -18.17
CA ASN A 195 4.59 9.19 -18.52
C ASN A 195 5.33 8.72 -19.77
#